data_AF-A0A937JN17-F1
#
_entry.id   AF-A0A937JN17-F1
#
_cell.length_a   1.000
_cell.length_b   1.000
_cell.length_c   1.000
_cell.angle_alpha   90.00
_cell.angle_beta   90.00
_cell.angle_gamma   90.00
#
_symmetry.space_group_name_H-M   'P 1'
#
loop_
_entity.id
_entity.type
_entity.pdbx_description
1 polymer ?
#
loop_
_entity_poly.entity_id
_entity_poly.type
_entity_poly.pdbx_seq_one_letter_code
_entity_poly.pdbx_strand_id
1 'polypeptide(L)'
;MNVPGSAGRRFGEIVVHDGEPRGHRVVDGREYPVFDELLLFEASGVPTLAVTVNAGAAEDVEALVDLFSGHDYRAEPASSFELMCSCCSEGTVERERSTHGGTQQVLLAAPEEEARRLLAEWAAGTGPDRSWSGLETLA
;
A
#
# COMPACT_ATOMS: atom_id res chain seq x y z
N MET A 1 3.34 -0.95 -7.99
CA MET A 1 2.47 0.23 -7.81
C MET A 1 1.89 0.14 -6.41
N ASN A 2 1.91 1.24 -5.67
CA ASN A 2 1.58 1.27 -4.25
C ASN A 2 0.10 1.62 -4.05
N VAL A 3 -0.49 1.26 -2.91
CA VAL A 3 -1.85 1.71 -2.54
C VAL A 3 -1.75 3.07 -1.84
N PRO A 4 -2.39 4.14 -2.35
CA PRO A 4 -2.32 5.46 -1.72
C PRO A 4 -2.97 5.47 -0.33
N GLY A 5 -2.26 5.99 0.68
CA GLY A 5 -2.79 6.25 2.03
C GLY A 5 -3.32 7.67 2.25
N SER A 6 -3.16 8.55 1.27
CA SER A 6 -3.70 9.91 1.30
C SER A 6 -5.18 9.91 0.94
N ALA A 7 -5.99 10.62 1.73
CA ALA A 7 -7.41 10.83 1.46
C ALA A 7 -7.65 11.35 0.04
N GLY A 8 -8.72 10.87 -0.61
CA GLY A 8 -9.11 11.28 -1.96
C GLY A 8 -8.28 10.72 -3.12
N ARG A 9 -7.28 9.85 -2.88
CA ARG A 9 -6.51 9.17 -3.95
C ARG A 9 -6.78 7.69 -4.00
N ARG A 10 -6.72 7.13 -5.22
CA ARG A 10 -7.05 5.73 -5.49
C ARG A 10 -5.94 5.04 -6.27
N PHE A 11 -5.78 3.75 -5.99
CA PHE A 11 -4.90 2.91 -6.77
C PHE A 11 -5.34 2.88 -8.25
N GLY A 12 -4.39 3.05 -9.16
CA GLY A 12 -4.64 3.03 -10.60
C GLY A 12 -5.08 4.37 -11.21
N GLU A 13 -5.09 5.45 -10.42
CA GLU A 13 -5.29 6.80 -10.97
C GLU A 13 -4.16 7.19 -11.92
N ILE A 14 -4.51 7.93 -12.98
CA ILE A 14 -3.55 8.51 -13.91
C ILE A 14 -3.44 10.00 -13.62
N VAL A 15 -2.22 10.45 -13.32
CA VAL A 15 -1.93 11.86 -13.00
C VAL A 15 -0.97 12.46 -14.02
N VAL A 16 -1.07 13.78 -14.21
CA VAL A 16 -0.06 14.57 -14.92
C VAL A 16 0.87 15.19 -13.90
N HIS A 17 2.17 15.09 -14.14
CA HIS A 17 3.20 15.76 -13.37
C HIS A 17 3.94 16.82 -14.21
N ASP A 18 4.69 17.70 -13.56
CA ASP A 18 5.45 18.79 -14.18
C ASP A 18 6.63 18.34 -15.07
N GLY A 19 7.16 17.14 -14.81
CA GLY A 19 8.28 16.56 -15.55
C GLY A 19 9.65 16.96 -15.00
N GLU A 20 9.68 17.72 -13.91
CA GLU A 20 10.89 18.19 -13.25
C GLU A 20 11.06 17.45 -11.91
N PRO A 21 12.05 16.54 -11.77
CA PRO A 21 12.26 15.83 -10.51
C PRO A 21 12.56 16.81 -9.36
N ARG A 22 11.71 16.79 -8.33
CA ARG A 22 11.89 17.57 -7.10
C ARG A 22 12.79 16.87 -6.09
N GLY A 23 12.92 15.55 -6.20
CA GLY A 23 13.72 14.69 -5.33
C GLY A 23 13.83 13.26 -5.88
N HIS A 24 14.48 12.37 -5.14
CA HIS A 24 14.68 10.98 -5.54
C HIS A 24 14.45 10.00 -4.39
N ARG A 25 14.01 8.78 -4.72
CA ARG A 25 13.90 7.66 -3.79
C ARG A 25 14.73 6.50 -4.28
N VAL A 26 15.65 6.03 -3.47
CA VAL A 26 16.40 4.81 -3.73
C VAL A 26 15.75 3.71 -2.91
N VAL A 27 15.03 2.80 -3.54
CA VAL A 27 14.35 1.67 -2.89
C VAL A 27 14.99 0.38 -3.38
N ASP A 28 15.56 -0.39 -2.45
CA ASP A 28 16.27 -1.64 -2.76
C ASP A 28 17.34 -1.42 -3.86
N GLY A 29 18.09 -0.32 -3.76
CA GLY A 29 19.13 0.07 -4.72
C GLY A 29 18.61 0.64 -6.05
N ARG A 30 17.29 0.74 -6.26
CA ARG A 30 16.70 1.33 -7.47
C ARG A 30 16.22 2.74 -7.22
N GLU A 31 16.64 3.66 -8.09
CA GLU A 31 16.25 5.06 -8.03
C GLU A 31 14.90 5.34 -8.72
N TYR A 32 14.08 6.19 -8.10
CA TYR A 32 12.80 6.67 -8.56
C TYR A 32 12.72 8.19 -8.38
N PRO A 33 12.49 8.99 -9.43
CA PRO A 33 12.29 10.43 -9.30
C PRO A 33 10.93 10.74 -8.64
N VAL A 34 10.89 11.81 -7.85
CA VAL A 34 9.68 12.37 -7.23
C VAL A 34 9.29 13.61 -8.01
N PHE A 35 8.02 13.70 -8.41
CA PHE A 35 7.47 14.82 -9.16
C PHE A 35 6.29 15.44 -8.43
N ASP A 36 6.03 16.72 -8.72
CA ASP A 36 4.83 17.38 -8.26
C ASP A 36 3.64 17.03 -9.18
N GLU A 37 2.53 16.65 -8.55
CA GLU A 37 1.28 16.43 -9.27
C GLU A 37 0.68 17.77 -9.73
N LEU A 38 0.35 17.88 -11.02
CA LEU A 38 -0.38 19.02 -11.55
C LEU A 38 -1.89 18.80 -11.55
N LEU A 39 -2.35 17.61 -11.98
CA LEU A 39 -3.76 17.25 -12.03
C LEU A 39 -3.99 15.74 -12.09
N LEU A 40 -5.17 15.32 -11.65
CA LEU A 40 -5.74 14.01 -11.91
C LEU A 40 -6.33 13.96 -13.32
N PHE A 41 -5.76 13.13 -14.19
CA PHE A 41 -6.20 12.98 -15.57
C PHE A 41 -7.33 11.96 -15.69
N GLU A 42 -7.17 10.81 -15.04
CA GLU A 42 -8.18 9.75 -15.02
C GLU A 42 -8.33 9.19 -13.61
N ALA A 43 -9.56 9.23 -13.09
CA ALA A 43 -9.90 8.66 -11.80
C ALA A 43 -10.02 7.13 -11.89
N SER A 44 -9.62 6.43 -10.82
CA SER A 44 -9.81 4.99 -10.72
C SER A 44 -11.16 4.64 -10.08
N GLY A 45 -11.82 3.62 -10.61
CA GLY A 45 -13.01 3.02 -10.01
C GLY A 45 -12.73 2.05 -8.86
N VAL A 46 -11.46 1.72 -8.60
CA VAL A 46 -11.07 0.78 -7.54
C VAL A 46 -11.03 1.51 -6.19
N PRO A 47 -11.77 1.06 -5.17
CA PRO A 47 -11.71 1.69 -3.86
C PRO A 47 -10.41 1.35 -3.12
N THR A 48 -9.98 2.30 -2.29
CA THR A 48 -8.98 2.07 -1.26
C THR A 48 -9.71 1.69 0.02
N LEU A 49 -9.37 0.53 0.58
CA LEU A 49 -9.91 0.06 1.85
C LEU A 49 -8.78 0.06 2.90
N ALA A 50 -9.13 0.25 4.16
CA ALA A 50 -8.23 0.04 5.29
C ALA A 50 -8.73 -1.14 6.12
N VAL A 51 -7.82 -2.00 6.56
CA VAL A 51 -8.13 -3.13 7.45
C VAL A 51 -7.05 -3.26 8.50
N THR A 52 -7.41 -3.66 9.72
CA THR A 52 -6.43 -4.07 10.73
C THR A 52 -6.21 -5.57 10.62
N VAL A 53 -4.97 -5.98 10.40
CA VAL A 53 -4.57 -7.39 10.39
C VAL A 53 -3.70 -7.68 11.60
N ASN A 54 -3.77 -8.91 12.11
CA ASN A 54 -2.81 -9.47 13.03
C ASN A 54 -2.14 -10.67 12.36
N ALA A 55 -0.82 -10.68 12.37
CA ALA A 55 0.01 -11.69 11.74
C ALA A 55 1.23 -11.94 12.63
N GLY A 56 1.48 -13.17 13.07
CA GLY A 56 2.58 -13.44 14.01
C GLY A 56 3.97 -13.14 13.44
N ALA A 57 4.13 -13.30 12.12
CA ALA A 57 5.40 -13.18 11.41
C ALA A 57 5.31 -12.20 10.23
N ALA A 58 6.45 -11.69 9.76
CA ALA A 58 6.51 -10.79 8.61
C ALA A 58 6.08 -11.50 7.32
N GLU A 59 6.41 -12.79 7.19
CA GLU A 59 6.08 -13.67 6.08
C GLU A 59 4.57 -13.86 5.92
N ASP A 60 3.80 -13.75 7.01
CA ASP A 60 2.35 -13.81 6.97
C ASP A 60 1.75 -12.54 6.35
N VAL A 61 2.37 -11.37 6.62
CA VAL A 61 1.98 -10.10 5.99
C VAL A 61 2.38 -10.10 4.52
N GLU A 62 3.56 -10.62 4.18
CA GLU A 62 3.98 -10.80 2.79
C GLU A 62 3.04 -11.73 2.03
N ALA A 63 2.62 -12.84 2.65
CA ALA A 63 1.64 -13.75 2.05
C ALA A 63 0.29 -13.06 1.78
N LEU A 64 -0.12 -12.08 2.58
CA LEU A 64 -1.30 -11.26 2.29
C LEU A 64 -1.08 -10.38 1.05
N VAL A 65 0.08 -9.73 0.97
CA VAL A 65 0.47 -8.88 -0.17
C VAL A 65 0.52 -9.69 -1.46
N ASP A 66 1.11 -10.88 -1.42
CA ASP A 66 1.19 -11.80 -2.54
C ASP A 66 -0.19 -12.33 -2.95
N LEU A 67 -1.05 -12.66 -1.97
CA LEU A 67 -2.41 -13.11 -2.26
C LEU A 67 -3.21 -12.06 -3.04
N PHE A 68 -3.19 -10.80 -2.60
CA PHE A 68 -3.88 -9.74 -3.34
C PHE A 68 -3.26 -9.51 -4.71
N SER A 69 -1.92 -9.53 -4.80
CA SER A 69 -1.21 -9.36 -6.06
C SER A 69 -1.52 -10.47 -7.08
N GLY A 70 -1.67 -11.71 -6.63
CA GLY A 70 -2.06 -12.86 -7.45
C GLY A 70 -3.49 -12.78 -8.01
N HIS A 71 -4.32 -11.88 -7.47
CA HIS A 71 -5.69 -11.60 -7.90
C HIS A 71 -5.82 -10.23 -8.61
N ASP A 72 -4.72 -9.67 -9.11
CA ASP A 72 -4.67 -8.35 -9.76
C ASP A 72 -5.07 -7.16 -8.87
N TYR A 73 -5.13 -7.37 -7.55
CA TYR A 73 -5.33 -6.33 -6.54
C TYR A 73 -4.02 -5.95 -5.87
N ARG A 74 -4.03 -4.98 -4.97
CA ARG A 74 -2.84 -4.63 -4.18
C ARG A 74 -3.17 -4.52 -2.70
N ALA A 75 -2.18 -4.87 -1.90
CA ALA A 75 -2.18 -4.63 -0.47
C ALA A 75 -0.86 -3.95 -0.07
N GLU A 76 -0.93 -2.96 0.81
CA GLU A 76 0.20 -2.15 1.24
C GLU A 76 0.17 -2.04 2.78
N PRO A 77 1.08 -2.71 3.49
CA PRO A 77 1.08 -2.71 4.96
C PRO A 77 1.55 -1.37 5.52
N ALA A 78 1.07 -0.96 6.69
CA ALA A 78 1.49 0.28 7.34
C ALA A 78 3.01 0.37 7.54
N SER A 79 3.67 -0.77 7.76
CA SER A 79 5.12 -0.87 7.87
C SER A 79 5.88 -0.49 6.59
N SER A 80 5.22 -0.45 5.43
CA SER A 80 5.83 0.03 4.18
C SER A 80 5.72 1.55 3.98
N PHE A 81 5.07 2.28 4.89
CA PHE A 81 4.99 3.75 4.83
C PHE A 81 6.04 4.43 5.71
N GLU A 82 6.45 5.62 5.32
CA GLU A 82 7.29 6.51 6.12
C GLU A 82 6.75 7.94 6.01
N LEU A 83 6.51 8.58 7.15
CA LEU A 83 6.12 9.98 7.18
C LEU A 83 7.35 10.86 7.07
N MET A 84 7.39 11.68 6.02
CA MET A 84 8.51 12.59 5.75
C MET A 84 8.04 14.05 5.90
N CYS A 85 8.94 14.93 6.33
CA CYS A 85 8.70 16.37 6.20
C CYS A 85 8.87 16.80 4.74
N SER A 86 8.32 17.97 4.37
CA SER A 86 8.43 18.50 3.00
C SER A 86 9.88 18.63 2.51
N CYS A 87 10.79 19.07 3.38
CA CYS A 87 12.22 19.18 3.03
C CYS A 87 12.83 17.80 2.70
N CYS A 88 12.56 16.77 3.52
CA CYS A 88 13.05 15.42 3.24
C CYS A 88 12.38 14.81 2.01
N SER A 89 11.11 15.13 1.74
CA SER A 89 10.43 14.58 0.58
C SER A 89 10.99 15.08 -0.75
N GLU A 90 11.56 16.29 -0.77
CA GLU A 90 12.27 16.87 -1.93
C GLU A 90 13.75 16.44 -1.97
N GLY A 91 14.24 15.69 -0.98
CA GLY A 91 15.60 15.16 -0.95
C GLY A 91 15.77 13.86 -1.73
N THR A 92 16.99 13.32 -1.67
CA THR A 92 17.26 11.91 -2.00
C THR A 92 17.19 11.08 -0.72
N VAL A 93 16.29 10.10 -0.68
CA VAL A 93 16.12 9.21 0.47
C VAL A 93 16.33 7.77 0.02
N GLU A 94 17.24 7.08 0.70
CA GLU A 94 17.50 5.67 0.49
C GLU A 94 16.78 4.84 1.55
N ARG A 95 16.19 3.73 1.11
CA ARG A 95 15.44 2.82 1.97
C ARG A 95 15.50 1.38 1.45
N GLU A 96 15.55 0.46 2.41
CA GLU A 96 15.27 -0.96 2.18
C GLU A 96 13.81 -1.25 2.51
N ARG A 97 13.14 -2.04 1.67
CA ARG A 97 11.81 -2.54 2.01
C ARG A 97 11.93 -3.52 3.17
N SER A 98 11.13 -3.28 4.19
CA SER A 98 10.96 -4.21 5.30
C SER A 98 9.49 -4.33 5.65
N THR A 99 9.06 -5.57 5.84
CA THR A 99 7.76 -5.93 6.40
C THR A 99 7.99 -6.38 7.84
N HIS A 100 7.00 -6.15 8.70
CA HIS A 100 7.07 -6.60 10.08
C HIS A 100 5.79 -7.35 10.40
N GLY A 101 5.87 -8.38 11.25
CA GLY A 101 4.69 -8.99 11.85
C GLY A 101 4.04 -8.08 12.91
N GLY A 102 3.05 -8.63 13.59
CA GLY A 102 2.22 -7.95 14.59
C GLY A 102 0.94 -7.35 14.01
N THR A 103 0.18 -6.73 14.91
CA THR A 103 -1.06 -6.01 14.55
C THR A 103 -0.72 -4.72 13.82
N GLN A 104 -1.21 -4.56 12.60
CA GLN A 104 -1.02 -3.34 11.82
C GLN A 104 -2.18 -3.07 10.86
N GLN A 105 -2.29 -1.82 10.41
CA GLN A 105 -3.16 -1.51 9.28
C GLN A 105 -2.54 -1.97 7.96
N VAL A 106 -3.38 -2.41 7.04
CA VAL A 106 -3.04 -2.68 5.65
C VAL A 106 -4.04 -1.96 4.77
N LEU A 107 -3.55 -1.25 3.77
CA LEU A 107 -4.37 -0.62 2.75
C LEU A 107 -4.57 -1.58 1.58
N LEU A 108 -5.80 -1.73 1.12
CA LEU A 108 -6.17 -2.64 0.04
C LEU A 108 -6.76 -1.87 -1.14
N ALA A 109 -6.34 -2.21 -2.34
CA ALA A 109 -6.95 -1.74 -3.58
C ALA A 109 -7.72 -2.90 -4.22
N ALA A 110 -8.98 -3.08 -3.80
CA ALA A 110 -9.86 -4.14 -4.28
C ALA A 110 -11.33 -3.79 -4.00
N PRO A 111 -12.30 -4.31 -4.78
CA PRO A 111 -13.71 -4.28 -4.40
C PRO A 111 -13.92 -4.90 -3.01
N GLU A 112 -14.82 -4.33 -2.20
CA GLU A 112 -15.00 -4.75 -0.81
C GLU A 112 -15.33 -6.25 -0.65
N GLU A 113 -16.24 -6.77 -1.48
CA GLU A 113 -16.61 -8.20 -1.45
C GLU A 113 -15.40 -9.12 -1.68
N GLU A 114 -14.54 -8.74 -2.61
CA GLU A 114 -13.36 -9.51 -2.96
C GLU A 114 -12.25 -9.36 -1.91
N ALA A 115 -12.10 -8.16 -1.33
CA ALA A 115 -11.21 -7.95 -0.18
C ALA A 115 -11.63 -8.83 1.00
N ARG A 116 -12.93 -8.89 1.34
CA ARG A 116 -13.45 -9.77 2.40
C ARG A 116 -13.17 -11.23 2.10
N ARG A 117 -13.39 -11.68 0.86
CA ARG A 117 -13.13 -13.05 0.42
C ARG A 117 -11.65 -13.42 0.61
N LEU A 118 -10.74 -12.59 0.11
CA LEU A 118 -9.29 -12.83 0.19
C LEU A 118 -8.76 -12.72 1.62
N LEU A 119 -9.27 -11.79 2.43
CA LEU A 119 -8.91 -11.69 3.85
C LEU A 119 -9.36 -12.94 4.64
N ALA A 120 -10.55 -13.47 4.36
CA ALA A 120 -11.01 -14.71 4.97
C ALA A 120 -10.17 -15.92 4.55
N GLU A 121 -9.80 -16.00 3.26
CA GLU A 121 -8.89 -17.02 2.73
C GLU A 121 -7.52 -16.95 3.41
N TRP A 122 -6.93 -15.75 3.51
CA TRP A 122 -5.65 -15.53 4.16
C TRP A 122 -5.67 -15.94 5.64
N ALA A 123 -6.74 -15.59 6.37
CA ALA A 123 -6.91 -15.93 7.78
C ALA A 123 -7.17 -17.43 8.02
N ALA A 124 -7.74 -18.15 7.05
CA ALA A 124 -7.92 -19.60 7.11
C ALA A 124 -6.65 -20.40 6.78
N GLY A 125 -5.59 -19.73 6.31
CA GLY A 125 -4.30 -20.33 6.01
C GLY A 125 -3.53 -20.84 7.25
N THR A 126 -2.35 -21.41 7.01
CA THR A 126 -1.55 -22.11 8.04
C THR A 126 -0.64 -21.20 8.88
N GLY A 127 -0.69 -19.89 8.70
CA GLY A 127 0.17 -18.96 9.44
C GLY A 127 -0.28 -18.76 10.89
N PRO A 128 0.65 -18.55 11.83
CA PRO A 128 0.32 -18.31 13.23
C PRO A 128 -0.55 -17.05 13.41
N ASP A 129 -1.66 -17.21 14.15
CA ASP A 129 -2.51 -16.12 14.66
C ASP A 129 -3.01 -15.10 13.61
N ARG A 130 -3.13 -15.52 12.34
CA ARG A 130 -3.67 -14.69 11.26
C ARG A 130 -5.13 -14.32 11.54
N SER A 131 -5.41 -13.03 11.62
CA SER A 131 -6.78 -12.53 11.75
C SER A 131 -6.90 -11.10 11.22
N TRP A 132 -8.12 -10.65 10.94
CA TRP A 132 -8.37 -9.30 10.46
C TRP A 132 -9.67 -8.75 11.07
N SER A 133 -9.77 -7.42 11.11
CA SER A 133 -10.93 -6.70 11.62
C SER A 133 -10.99 -5.27 11.08
N GLY A 134 -12.15 -4.63 11.22
CA GLY A 134 -12.28 -3.19 10.92
C GLY A 134 -12.05 -2.84 9.45
N LEU A 135 -12.49 -3.69 8.52
CA LEU A 135 -12.46 -3.35 7.10
C LEU A 135 -13.40 -2.18 6.82
N GLU A 136 -12.86 -1.09 6.31
CA GLU A 136 -13.60 0.12 5.96
C GLU A 136 -13.08 0.72 4.65
N THR A 137 -13.92 1.50 3.97
CA THR A 137 -13.48 2.27 2.80
C THR A 137 -12.81 3.56 3.25
N LEU A 138 -11.61 3.82 2.76
CA LEU A 138 -10.92 5.09 2.98
C LEU A 138 -11.59 6.16 2.11
N ALA A 139 -12.17 7.18 2.76
CA ALA A 139 -12.87 8.28 2.10
C ALA A 139 -11.90 9.32 1.51
#